data_AF-A0A0M1IXQ7-F1
#
_entry.id   AF-A0A0M1IXQ7-F1
#
_cell.length_a   1.000
_cell.length_b   1.000
_cell.length_c   1.000
_cell.angle_alpha   90.00
_cell.angle_beta   90.00
_cell.angle_gamma   90.00
#
_symmetry.space_group_name_H-M   'P 1'
#
loop_
_entity.id
_entity.type
_entity.pdbx_description
1 polymer ?
#
loop_
_entity_poly.entity_id
_entity_poly.type
_entity_poly.pdbx_seq_one_letter_code
_entity_poly.pdbx_strand_id
1 'polypeptide(L)'
;MHKSGIVHRDIRIPNTIYYEKEVHLVDFGLARWINNKRYTENIDFSYLGDFLLHLYYTSFQCKTFKGKPWYEELDLFSEEMNFLKRLLGIKKKYKNIEEVERDFLLLKSNYNK
;
A
#
# COMPACT_ATOMS: atom_id res chain seq x y z
N MET A 1 -9.08 3.34 11.74
CA MET A 1 -7.87 3.50 12.57
C MET A 1 -7.33 4.93 12.51
N HIS A 2 -6.92 5.45 11.34
CA HIS A 2 -6.43 6.83 11.18
C HIS A 2 -7.43 7.90 11.68
N LYS A 3 -8.72 7.77 11.35
CA LYS A 3 -9.80 8.62 11.89
C LYS A 3 -9.89 8.64 13.42
N SER A 4 -9.41 7.58 14.07
CA SER A 4 -9.35 7.46 15.54
C SER A 4 -8.01 7.96 16.10
N GLY A 5 -7.13 8.57 15.29
CA GLY A 5 -5.86 9.11 15.73
C GLY A 5 -4.72 8.10 15.89
N ILE A 6 -4.84 6.89 15.32
CA ILE A 6 -3.88 5.79 15.53
C ILE A 6 -3.20 5.42 14.20
N VAL A 7 -1.89 5.18 14.24
CA VAL A 7 -1.12 4.53 13.16
C VAL A 7 -0.68 3.14 13.59
N HIS A 8 -0.68 2.17 12.68
CA HIS A 8 -0.34 0.77 12.96
C HIS A 8 1.17 0.54 13.04
N ARG A 9 1.90 1.08 12.06
CA ARG A 9 3.36 1.03 11.90
C ARG A 9 3.96 -0.34 11.59
N ASP A 10 3.14 -1.32 11.23
CA ASP A 10 3.60 -2.68 10.89
C ASP A 10 2.58 -3.36 9.96
N ILE A 11 2.15 -2.66 8.91
CA ILE A 11 1.26 -3.24 7.89
C ILE A 11 2.12 -4.12 6.99
N ARG A 12 1.92 -5.44 7.04
CA ARG A 12 2.72 -6.43 6.29
C ARG A 12 1.99 -7.76 6.22
N ILE A 13 2.44 -8.65 5.33
CA ILE A 13 1.83 -9.97 5.09
C ILE A 13 1.59 -10.76 6.39
N PRO A 14 2.55 -10.87 7.34
CA PRO A 14 2.33 -11.61 8.58
C PRO A 14 1.26 -11.02 9.51
N ASN A 15 0.96 -9.72 9.38
CA ASN A 15 0.03 -9.00 10.25
C ASN A 15 -1.33 -8.78 9.57
N THR A 16 -1.60 -9.54 8.50
CA THR A 16 -2.84 -9.46 7.73
C THR A 16 -3.47 -10.85 7.65
N ILE A 17 -4.76 -10.95 7.96
CA ILE A 17 -5.54 -12.19 7.90
C ILE A 17 -6.62 -12.06 6.83
N TYR A 18 -6.72 -13.05 5.95
CA TYR A 18 -7.84 -13.18 5.02
C TYR A 18 -8.84 -14.19 5.57
N TYR A 19 -10.05 -13.73 5.87
CA TYR A 19 -11.12 -14.54 6.43
C TYR A 19 -12.46 -14.08 5.85
N GLU A 20 -13.34 -15.03 5.49
CA GLU A 20 -14.69 -14.72 4.95
C GLU A 20 -14.71 -13.68 3.81
N LYS A 21 -13.73 -13.72 2.91
CA LYS A 21 -13.53 -12.77 1.79
C LYS A 21 -13.16 -11.35 2.20
N GLU A 22 -12.88 -11.13 3.47
CA GLU A 22 -12.42 -9.86 4.00
C GLU A 22 -10.95 -9.94 4.43
N VAL A 23 -10.29 -8.78 4.35
CA VAL A 23 -8.90 -8.62 4.78
C VAL A 23 -8.93 -7.85 6.09
N HIS A 24 -8.37 -8.47 7.14
CA HIS A 24 -8.28 -7.89 8.48
C HIS A 24 -6.82 -7.61 8.83
N LEU A 25 -6.56 -6.45 9.41
CA LEU A 25 -5.27 -6.09 9.97
C LEU A 25 -5.23 -6.49 11.45
N VAL A 26 -4.15 -7.16 11.86
CA VAL A 26 -3.93 -7.64 13.22
C VAL A 26 -2.56 -7.18 13.75
N ASP A 27 -2.30 -7.46 15.03
CA ASP A 27 -1.05 -7.11 15.73
C ASP A 27 -0.77 -5.59 15.85
N PHE A 28 -1.43 -4.97 16.84
CA PHE A 28 -1.28 -3.56 17.18
C PHE A 28 -0.12 -3.29 18.16
N GLY A 29 0.82 -4.22 18.38
CA GLY A 29 1.90 -4.06 19.36
C GLY A 29 2.81 -2.84 19.09
N LEU A 30 2.93 -2.46 17.82
CA LEU A 30 3.71 -1.29 17.38
C LEU A 30 2.88 -0.02 17.16
N ALA A 31 1.55 -0.10 17.32
CA ALA A 31 0.64 1.00 17.05
C ALA A 31 0.89 2.19 17.99
N ARG A 32 0.72 3.40 17.47
CA ARG A 32 0.94 4.65 18.22
C ARG A 32 -0.08 5.71 17.86
N TRP A 33 -0.34 6.61 18.80
CA TRP A 33 -1.10 7.83 18.52
C TRP A 33 -0.34 8.72 17.53
N ILE A 34 -1.07 9.28 16.58
CA ILE A 34 -0.56 10.24 15.60
C ILE A 34 -0.09 11.48 16.36
N ASN A 35 1.12 11.92 16.05
CA ASN A 35 1.72 13.13 16.64
C ASN A 35 2.24 14.12 15.61
N ASN A 36 1.98 13.88 14.32
CA ASN A 36 2.38 14.71 13.18
C ASN A 36 3.89 15.04 13.10
N LYS A 37 4.72 14.28 13.83
CA LYS A 37 6.19 14.42 13.84
C LYS A 37 6.84 13.11 13.43
N ARG A 38 6.77 12.12 14.32
CA ARG A 38 7.34 10.79 14.12
C ARG A 38 6.29 9.76 13.71
N TYR A 39 5.06 9.92 14.18
CA TYR A 39 3.95 9.01 13.93
C TYR A 39 2.94 9.74 13.07
N THR A 40 3.00 9.46 11.78
CA THR A 40 2.17 10.07 10.74
C THR A 40 1.55 8.97 9.91
N GLU A 41 0.38 9.22 9.34
CA GLU A 41 -0.35 8.26 8.50
C GLU A 41 0.47 7.78 7.30
N ASN A 42 1.37 8.65 6.78
CA ASN A 42 2.28 8.32 5.70
C ASN A 42 3.14 7.08 5.94
N ILE A 43 3.44 6.76 7.21
CA ILE A 43 4.19 5.54 7.55
C ILE A 43 3.39 4.31 7.17
N ASP A 44 2.11 4.28 7.54
CA ASP A 44 1.20 3.18 7.19
C ASP A 44 0.97 3.11 5.67
N PHE A 45 0.92 4.24 4.98
CA PHE A 45 0.80 4.25 3.51
C PHE A 45 2.03 3.67 2.82
N SER A 46 3.23 3.94 3.33
CA SER A 46 4.45 3.33 2.81
C SER A 46 4.50 1.83 3.07
N TYR A 47 4.08 1.37 4.25
CA TYR A 47 3.93 -0.06 4.54
C TYR A 47 2.86 -0.73 3.65
N LEU A 48 1.75 -0.05 3.37
CA LEU A 48 0.74 -0.51 2.42
C LEU A 48 1.31 -0.62 1.00
N GLY A 49 2.14 0.34 0.57
CA GLY A 49 2.83 0.30 -0.72
C GLY A 49 3.77 -0.91 -0.84
N ASP A 50 4.55 -1.19 0.21
CA ASP A 50 5.43 -2.37 0.27
C ASP A 50 4.64 -3.68 0.27
N PHE A 51 3.56 -3.75 1.05
CA PHE A 51 2.63 -4.87 1.07
C PHE A 51 2.03 -5.16 -0.31
N LEU A 52 1.56 -4.14 -1.03
CA LEU A 52 0.99 -4.31 -2.36
C LEU A 52 2.05 -4.72 -3.39
N LEU A 53 3.26 -4.16 -3.34
CA LEU A 53 4.36 -4.62 -4.19
C LEU A 53 4.64 -6.10 -3.97
N HIS A 54 4.70 -6.55 -2.71
CA HIS A 54 4.88 -7.96 -2.39
C HIS A 54 3.82 -8.82 -3.08
N LEU A 55 2.55 -8.42 -3.02
CA LEU A 55 1.47 -9.14 -3.71
C LEU A 55 1.66 -9.20 -5.23
N TYR A 56 2.03 -8.09 -5.88
CA TYR A 56 2.33 -8.12 -7.33
C TYR A 56 3.47 -9.10 -7.66
N TYR A 57 4.49 -9.18 -6.81
CA TYR A 57 5.59 -10.11 -7.00
C TYR A 57 5.22 -11.58 -6.79
N THR A 58 4.15 -11.89 -6.04
CA THR A 58 3.73 -13.30 -5.87
C THR A 58 3.31 -13.97 -7.18
N SER A 59 2.82 -13.19 -8.15
CA SER A 59 2.46 -13.65 -9.49
C SER A 59 3.52 -13.33 -10.56
N PHE A 60 4.60 -12.66 -10.19
CA PHE A 60 5.62 -12.23 -11.15
C PHE A 60 6.48 -13.41 -11.62
N GLN A 61 6.60 -13.56 -12.94
CA GLN A 61 7.54 -14.49 -13.55
C GLN A 61 8.73 -13.70 -14.08
N CYS A 62 9.93 -14.03 -13.57
CA CYS A 62 11.15 -13.34 -13.96
C CYS A 62 11.42 -13.48 -15.46
N LYS A 63 11.40 -12.36 -16.19
CA LYS A 63 11.62 -12.31 -17.64
C LYS A 63 13.10 -12.17 -18.01
N THR A 64 13.95 -11.68 -17.10
CA THR A 64 15.37 -11.38 -17.37
C THR A 64 16.26 -11.52 -16.14
N PHE A 65 17.52 -11.94 -16.32
CA PHE A 65 18.50 -12.06 -15.23
C PHE A 65 19.05 -10.72 -14.70
N LYS A 66 18.82 -9.60 -15.40
CA LYS A 66 19.16 -8.26 -14.89
C LYS A 66 17.98 -7.73 -14.09
N GLY A 67 18.19 -7.46 -12.80
CA GLY A 67 17.19 -6.83 -11.94
C GLY A 67 16.88 -5.41 -12.42
N LYS A 68 15.60 -5.07 -12.49
CA LYS A 68 15.12 -3.74 -12.84
C LYS A 68 14.37 -3.15 -11.65
N PRO A 69 14.14 -1.83 -11.62
CA PRO A 69 13.20 -1.27 -10.65
C PRO A 69 11.80 -1.84 -10.89
N TRP A 70 11.02 -1.99 -9.81
CA TRP A 70 9.67 -2.56 -9.84
C TRP A 70 8.75 -1.94 -10.89
N TYR A 71 8.88 -0.63 -11.13
CA TYR A 71 8.05 0.11 -12.10
C TYR A 71 8.44 -0.12 -13.57
N GLU A 72 9.49 -0.89 -13.84
CA GLU A 72 9.89 -1.33 -15.18
C GLU A 72 9.69 -2.83 -15.41
N GLU A 73 9.72 -3.65 -14.36
CA GLU A 73 9.59 -5.11 -14.47
C GLU A 73 8.17 -5.63 -14.25
N LEU A 74 7.40 -5.00 -13.36
CA LEU A 74 6.01 -5.36 -13.16
C LEU A 74 5.15 -4.80 -14.30
N ASP A 75 4.24 -5.63 -14.79
CA ASP A 75 3.26 -5.25 -15.83
C ASP A 75 2.10 -4.47 -15.19
N LEU A 76 2.35 -3.18 -14.91
CA LEU A 76 1.44 -2.29 -14.21
C LEU A 76 0.81 -1.28 -15.16
N PHE A 77 -0.49 -1.03 -15.02
CA PHE A 77 -1.11 0.12 -15.65
C PHE A 77 -0.54 1.43 -15.10
N SER A 78 -0.65 2.49 -15.90
CA SER A 78 -0.06 3.79 -15.57
C SER A 78 -0.58 4.37 -14.24
N GLU A 79 -1.84 4.09 -13.95
CA GLU A 79 -2.58 4.49 -12.76
C GLU A 79 -2.12 3.70 -11.54
N GLU A 80 -1.89 2.39 -11.67
CA GLU A 80 -1.38 1.52 -10.60
C GLU A 80 0.04 1.90 -10.23
N MET A 81 0.89 2.12 -11.24
CA MET A 81 2.24 2.62 -11.04
C MET A 81 2.22 4.00 -10.34
N ASN A 82 1.27 4.88 -10.69
CA ASN A 82 1.13 6.17 -10.01
C ASN A 82 0.71 5.99 -8.54
N PHE A 83 -0.29 5.16 -8.29
CA PHE A 83 -0.80 4.83 -6.96
C PHE A 83 0.32 4.30 -6.04
N LEU A 84 1.07 3.30 -6.50
CA LEU A 84 2.22 2.74 -5.78
C LEU A 84 3.31 3.78 -5.54
N LYS A 85 3.66 4.61 -6.55
CA LYS A 85 4.64 5.70 -6.39
C LYS A 85 4.20 6.72 -5.33
N ARG A 86 2.89 6.99 -5.21
CA ARG A 86 2.36 7.92 -4.19
C ARG A 86 2.38 7.28 -2.79
N LEU A 87 2.00 6.01 -2.64
CA LEU A 87 2.07 5.26 -1.38
C LEU A 87 3.50 5.20 -0.83
N LEU A 88 4.47 4.91 -1.71
CA LEU A 88 5.90 4.84 -1.39
C LEU A 88 6.58 6.21 -1.27
N GLY A 89 5.84 7.30 -1.48
CA GLY A 89 6.36 8.66 -1.36
C GLY A 89 7.39 9.07 -2.43
N ILE A 90 7.47 8.33 -3.53
CA ILE A 90 8.28 8.68 -4.73
C ILE A 90 7.61 9.84 -5.49
N LYS A 91 6.27 9.83 -5.54
CA LYS A 91 5.44 10.94 -6.00
C LYS A 91 4.84 11.69 -4.80
N LYS A 92 4.03 12.71 -5.07
CA LYS A 92 3.30 13.48 -4.05
C LYS A 92 2.56 12.52 -3.11
N LYS A 93 2.97 12.53 -1.84
CA LYS A 93 2.40 11.71 -0.76
C LYS A 93 0.91 11.96 -0.60
N TYR A 94 0.20 10.93 -0.16
CA TYR A 94 -1.19 11.05 0.26
C TYR A 94 -1.30 11.92 1.51
N LYS A 95 -2.34 12.73 1.60
CA LYS A 95 -2.56 13.58 2.78
C LYS A 95 -3.30 12.86 3.90
N ASN A 96 -4.16 11.91 3.52
CA ASN A 96 -5.05 11.18 4.41
C ASN A 96 -5.53 9.89 3.72
N ILE A 97 -6.24 9.06 4.49
CA ILE A 97 -6.76 7.79 4.00
C ILE A 97 -7.83 7.97 2.92
N GLU A 98 -8.59 9.07 2.93
CA GLU A 98 -9.64 9.34 1.95
C GLU A 98 -9.07 9.53 0.54
N GLU A 99 -7.90 10.19 0.39
CA GLU A 99 -7.24 10.29 -0.91
C GLU A 99 -6.74 8.92 -1.40
N VAL A 100 -6.26 8.05 -0.50
CA VAL A 100 -5.81 6.69 -0.85
C VAL A 100 -6.99 5.86 -1.33
N GLU A 101 -8.09 5.86 -0.57
CA GLU A 101 -9.31 5.11 -0.88
C GLU A 101 -9.89 5.54 -2.23
N ARG A 102 -9.97 6.85 -2.49
CA ARG A 102 -10.46 7.39 -3.75
C ARG A 102 -9.62 6.92 -4.94
N ASP A 103 -8.29 7.03 -4.86
CA ASP A 103 -7.42 6.60 -5.95
C ASP A 103 -7.52 5.06 -6.16
N PHE A 104 -7.63 4.29 -5.07
CA PHE A 104 -7.82 2.83 -5.14
C PHE A 104 -9.14 2.43 -5.83
N LEU A 105 -10.25 3.12 -5.52
CA LEU A 105 -11.55 2.87 -6.15
C LEU A 105 -11.57 3.22 -7.64
N LEU A 106 -10.79 4.23 -8.06
CA LEU A 106 -10.60 4.56 -9.47
C LEU A 106 -9.88 3.43 -10.22
N LEU A 107 -8.89 2.77 -9.60
CA LEU A 107 -8.24 1.59 -10.19
C LEU A 107 -9.25 0.47 -10.43
N LYS A 108 -10.07 0.14 -9.43
CA LYS A 108 -11.08 -0.92 -9.54
C LYS A 108 -12.10 -0.65 -10.66
N SER A 109 -12.45 0.61 -10.88
CA SER A 109 -13.40 0.99 -11.94
C SER A 109 -12.86 0.74 -13.36
N ASN A 110 -11.53 0.77 -13.54
CA ASN A 110 -10.89 0.48 -14.82
C ASN A 110 -10.87 -1.01 -15.17
N TYR A 111 -10.91 -1.89 -14.16
CA TYR A 111 -10.95 -3.35 -14.34
C TYR A 111 -12.36 -3.93 -14.57
N ASN A 112 -13.41 -3.14 -14.33
CA ASN A 112 -14.81 -3.54 -14.52
C ASN A 112 -15.45 -2.95 -15.78
N LYS A 113 -14.63 -2.41 -16.69
CA LYS A 113 -15.03 -2.04 -18.06
C LYS A 113 -14.47 -3.06 -19.04
#